data_AF-A0A3D5SJN9-F1
#
_entry.id   AF-A0A3D5SJN9-F1
#
_cell.length_a   1.000
_cell.length_b   1.000
_cell.length_c   1.000
_cell.angle_alpha   90.00
_cell.angle_beta   90.00
_cell.angle_gamma   90.00
#
_symmetry.space_group_name_H-M   'P 1'
#
loop_
_entity.id
_entity.type
_entity.pdbx_description
1 polymer ?
#
loop_
_entity_poly.entity_id
_entity_poly.type
_entity_poly.pdbx_seq_one_letter_code
_entity_poly.pdbx_strand_id
1 'polypeptide(L)' 'MHLSDFDYDLPEELIAQQPLERRDASRMLVLNRAEQTWQDSKFERLSDYVRAADVIVINNTRVFPARL' A
#
# COMPACT_ATOMS: atom_id res chain seq x y z
N MET A 1 -20.79 6.54 13.40
CA MET A 1 -19.94 5.62 12.63
C MET A 1 -20.08 4.26 13.25
N HIS A 2 -20.66 3.34 12.50
CA HIS A 2 -20.75 1.94 12.84
C HIS A 2 -19.61 1.18 12.17
N LEU A 3 -19.19 0.07 12.75
CA LEU A 3 -18.14 -0.77 12.15
C LEU A 3 -18.52 -1.23 10.73
N SER A 4 -19.81 -1.47 10.52
CA SER A 4 -20.40 -1.84 9.22
C SER A 4 -20.18 -0.81 8.12
N ASP A 5 -19.93 0.45 8.46
CA ASP A 5 -19.66 1.50 7.46
C ASP A 5 -18.33 1.26 6.70
N PHE A 6 -17.51 0.33 7.18
CA PHE A 6 -16.21 -0.04 6.62
C PHE A 6 -16.15 -1.50 6.15
N ASP A 7 -17.29 -2.19 6.13
CA ASP A 7 -17.39 -3.58 5.66
C ASP A 7 -17.51 -3.63 4.13
N TYR A 8 -16.89 -4.62 3.50
CA TYR A 8 -16.95 -4.84 2.05
C TYR A 8 -16.75 -6.32 1.72
N ASP A 9 -17.33 -6.75 0.60
CA ASP A 9 -17.14 -8.11 0.10
C ASP A 9 -15.69 -8.31 -0.38
N LEU A 10 -14.97 -9.22 0.28
CA LEU A 10 -13.59 -9.59 -0.05
C LEU A 10 -13.50 -11.10 -0.22
N PRO A 11 -13.55 -11.59 -1.48
CA PRO A 11 -13.34 -13.00 -1.77
C PRO A 11 -11.97 -13.47 -1.26
N GLU A 12 -11.93 -14.63 -0.59
CA GLU A 12 -10.71 -15.16 0.05
C GLU A 12 -9.58 -15.39 -0.95
N GLU A 13 -9.91 -15.74 -2.20
CA GLU A 13 -8.94 -15.95 -3.28
C GLU A 13 -8.19 -14.67 -3.69
N LEU A 14 -8.71 -13.48 -3.35
CA LEU A 14 -8.05 -12.21 -3.59
C LEU A 14 -7.08 -11.83 -2.46
N ILE A 15 -7.05 -12.59 -1.36
CA ILE A 15 -6.11 -12.41 -0.26
C ILE A 15 -4.81 -13.14 -0.59
N ALA A 16 -3.76 -12.35 -0.86
CA ALA A 16 -2.44 -12.89 -1.15
C ALA A 16 -1.89 -13.69 0.04
N GLN A 17 -1.70 -15.00 -0.17
CA GLN A 17 -1.14 -15.91 0.85
C GLN A 17 0.38 -15.81 0.96
N GLN A 18 1.03 -15.35 -0.10
CA GLN A 18 2.48 -15.14 -0.18
C GLN A 18 2.75 -13.86 -1.00
N PRO A 19 3.85 -13.15 -0.72
CA PRO A 19 4.26 -12.04 -1.56
C PRO A 19 4.67 -12.54 -2.95
N LEU A 20 4.65 -11.64 -3.93
CA LEU A 20 5.29 -11.89 -5.22
C LEU A 20 6.81 -12.08 -5.05
N GLU A 21 7.41 -12.90 -5.90
CA GLU A 21 8.87 -13.13 -5.94
C GLU A 21 9.64 -11.81 -6.12
N ARG A 22 9.16 -10.97 -7.05
CA ARG A 22 9.60 -9.59 -7.21
C ARG A 22 8.59 -8.64 -6.58
N ARG A 23 8.95 -8.03 -5.45
CA ARG A 23 8.04 -7.18 -4.66
C ARG A 23 7.55 -5.95 -5.43
N ASP A 24 8.43 -5.34 -6.22
CA ASP A 24 8.15 -4.16 -7.04
C ASP A 24 7.20 -4.46 -8.21
N ALA A 25 7.06 -5.72 -8.63
CA ALA A 25 6.13 -6.13 -9.68
C ALA A 25 4.64 -6.12 -9.26
N SER A 26 4.34 -5.75 -8.01
CA SER A 26 2.98 -5.65 -7.49
C SER A 26 2.16 -4.55 -8.16
N ARG A 27 0.83 -4.74 -8.18
CA ARG A 27 -0.13 -3.72 -8.59
C ARG A 27 -0.15 -2.57 -7.58
N MET A 28 -0.38 -1.36 -8.07
CA MET A 28 -0.54 -0.16 -7.26
C MET A 28 -1.79 0.60 -7.74
N LEU A 29 -2.77 0.79 -6.86
CA LEU A 29 -3.92 1.65 -7.12
C LEU A 29 -3.53 3.11 -6.84
N VAL A 30 -3.67 3.97 -7.84
CA VAL A 30 -3.43 5.42 -7.68
C VAL A 30 -4.78 6.10 -7.52
N LEU A 31 -5.00 6.77 -6.38
CA LEU A 31 -6.23 7.49 -6.07
C LEU A 31 -5.98 9.01 -6.09
N ASN A 32 -6.64 9.72 -7.00
CA ASN A 32 -6.70 11.18 -6.97
C ASN A 32 -7.93 11.62 -6.17
N ARG A 33 -7.70 12.05 -4.94
CA ARG A 33 -8.77 12.47 -4.01
C ARG A 33 -9.51 13.74 -4.47
N ALA A 34 -8.81 14.67 -5.12
CA ALA A 34 -9.40 15.95 -5.53
C ALA A 34 -10.35 15.76 -6.73
N GLU A 35 -9.97 14.90 -7.66
CA GLU A 35 -10.78 14.59 -8.86
C GLU A 35 -11.74 13.42 -8.64
N GLN A 36 -11.63 12.71 -7.51
CA GLN A 36 -12.37 11.49 -7.21
C GLN A 36 -12.20 10.40 -8.29
N THR A 37 -11.01 10.33 -8.88
CA THR A 37 -10.64 9.34 -9.90
C THR A 37 -9.63 8.35 -9.34
N TRP A 38 -9.57 7.16 -9.94
CA TRP A 38 -8.53 6.18 -9.65
C TRP A 38 -8.07 5.48 -10.93
N GLN A 39 -6.87 4.92 -10.89
CA GLN A 39 -6.32 4.13 -11.97
C GLN A 39 -5.42 3.01 -11.45
N ASP A 40 -5.39 1.90 -12.20
CA ASP A 40 -4.43 0.82 -11.99
C ASP A 40 -3.03 1.22 -12.48
N SER A 41 -2.01 0.86 -11.71
CA SER A 41 -0.60 1.04 -12.03
C SER A 41 0.23 -0.13 -11.48
N LYS A 42 1.56 -0.03 -11.60
CA LYS A 42 2.54 -0.94 -11.00
C LYS A 42 3.41 -0.21 -10.01
N PHE A 43 3.87 -0.90 -8.97
CA PHE A 43 4.70 -0.29 -7.93
C PHE A 43 6.06 0.18 -8.46
N GLU A 44 6.62 -0.45 -9.51
CA GLU A 44 7.80 0.04 -10.25
C GLU A 44 7.67 1.51 -10.70
N ARG A 45 6.44 2.00 -10.90
CA ARG A 45 6.16 3.37 -11.34
C ARG A 45 5.99 4.37 -10.20
N LEU A 46 6.22 3.98 -8.94
CA LEU A 46 6.02 4.85 -7.78
C LEU A 46 6.76 6.19 -7.92
N SER A 47 7.97 6.18 -8.51
CA SER A 47 8.77 7.39 -8.74
C SER A 47 8.08 8.42 -9.62
N ASP A 48 7.18 8.00 -10.53
CA ASP A 48 6.42 8.92 -11.39
C ASP A 48 5.46 9.82 -10.59
N TYR A 49 5.13 9.41 -9.35
CA TYR A 49 4.16 10.08 -8.47
C TYR A 49 4.80 10.84 -7.31
N VAL A 50 6.13 10.92 -7.25
CA VAL A 50 6.88 11.62 -6.20
C VAL A 50 7.68 12.74 -6.84
N ARG A 51 7.61 13.93 -6.27
CA ARG A 51 8.35 15.12 -6.74
C ARG A 51 9.64 15.26 -5.96
N ALA A 52 10.60 15.99 -6.51
CA ALA A 52 11.92 16.18 -5.89
C ALA A 52 11.90 16.78 -4.47
N ALA A 53 10.85 17.53 -4.12
CA ALA A 53 10.69 18.15 -2.80
C ALA A 53 9.86 17.31 -1.82
N ASP A 54 9.33 16.16 -2.25
CA ASP A 54 8.53 15.29 -1.39
C ASP A 54 9.41 14.48 -0.46
N VAL A 55 8.89 14.14 0.72
CA VAL A 55 9.57 13.32 1.72
C VAL A 55 8.82 12.00 1.89
N ILE A 56 9.50 10.89 1.62
CA ILE A 56 8.97 9.56 1.91
C ILE A 56 9.40 9.15 3.32
N VAL A 57 8.43 9.07 4.22
CA VAL A 57 8.65 8.60 5.58
C VAL A 57 8.48 7.08 5.62
N ILE A 58 9.59 6.36 5.85
CA ILE A 58 9.59 4.90 5.93
C ILE A 58 9.70 4.48 7.40
N ASN A 59 8.82 3.58 7.83
CA ASN A 59 8.96 2.96 9.14
C ASN A 59 10.14 1.97 9.13
N ASN A 60 11.08 2.17 10.05
CA ASN A 60 12.19 1.26 10.29
C ASN A 60 12.10 0.71 11.72
N THR A 61 11.39 -0.40 11.88
CA THR A 61 11.18 -1.04 13.19
C THR A 61 12.45 -1.76 13.65
N ARG A 62 12.85 -1.55 14.91
CA ARG A 62 13.95 -2.26 15.58
C ARG A 62 13.45 -2.92 16.85
N VAL A 63 13.74 -4.21 17.01
CA VAL A 63 13.48 -4.93 18.25
C VAL A 63 14.58 -4.58 19.25
N PHE A 64 14.20 -4.09 20.43
CA PHE A 64 15.12 -3.97 21.56
C PHE A 64 15.19 -5.30 22.29
N PRO A 65 16.34 -5.99 22.33
CA PRO A 65 16.49 -7.20 23.10
C PRO A 65 16.58 -6.83 24.59
N ALA A 66 15.46 -6.88 25.29
CA ALA A 66 15.44 -6.87 26.75
C ALA A 66 15.26 -8.33 27.22
N ARG A 67 16.28 -8.86 27.90
CA ARG A 67 16.14 -10.04 28.76
C ARG A 67 16.21 -9.54 30.21
N LEU A 68 15.19 -9.89 30.99
CA LEU A 68 15.23 -9.81 32.46
C LEU A 68 16.03 -11.00 33.00
#